data_AF-A0A0B7IRH5-F1
#
_entry.id   AF-A0A0B7IRH5-F1
#
_cell.length_a   1.000
_cell.length_b   1.000
_cell.length_c   1.000
_cell.angle_alpha   90.00
_cell.angle_beta   90.00
_cell.angle_gamma   90.00
#
_symmetry.space_group_name_H-M   'P 1'
#
loop_
_entity.id
_entity.type
_entity.pdbx_description
1 polymer ?
#
loop_
_entity_poly.entity_id
_entity_poly.type
_entity_poly.pdbx_seq_one_letter_code
_entity_poly.pdbx_strand_id
1 'polypeptide(L)'
;MFIYIQLFKESFNFAIKALRDNKLRTFLSLLGVTVGIFSIISVLSAVDSLNRNIQENLSGLDKNAMYISKFSFGPTDVPRWQRLNFPQVTYSEYEFIRKEVPNVWNGSLYHFWCRIFHKI
;
A
#
# COMPACT_ATOMS: atom_id res chain seq x y z
N MET A 1 4.27 56.87 -1.02
CA MET A 1 4.34 55.39 -1.03
C MET A 1 5.57 54.83 -1.76
N PHE A 2 6.07 55.47 -2.84
CA PHE A 2 7.27 55.03 -3.57
C PHE A 2 8.56 54.91 -2.72
N ILE A 3 8.70 55.73 -1.68
CA ILE A 3 9.86 55.72 -0.76
C ILE A 3 9.99 54.38 -0.02
N TYR A 4 8.88 53.73 0.34
CA TYR A 4 8.91 52.42 1.00
C TYR A 4 9.47 51.33 0.10
N ILE A 5 9.18 51.37 -1.21
CA ILE A 5 9.68 50.41 -2.20
C ILE A 5 11.19 50.58 -2.41
N GLN A 6 11.68 51.83 -2.40
CA GLN A 6 13.13 52.10 -2.46
C GLN A 6 13.85 51.63 -1.20
N LEU A 7 13.33 51.92 -0.01
CA LEU A 7 13.89 51.45 1.25
C LEU A 7 13.97 49.92 1.31
N PHE A 8 12.90 49.23 0.92
CA PHE A 8 12.90 47.76 0.83
C PHE A 8 13.96 47.24 -0.15
N LYS A 9 14.11 47.89 -1.31
CA LYS A 9 15.12 47.54 -2.31
C LYS A 9 16.54 47.74 -1.76
N GLU A 10 16.79 48.82 -1.03
CA GLU A 10 18.07 49.12 -0.38
C GLU A 10 18.44 48.07 0.66
N SER A 11 17.50 47.74 1.57
CA SER A 11 17.69 46.74 2.62
C SER A 11 17.90 45.33 2.06
N PHE A 12 17.18 44.97 0.99
CA PHE A 12 17.35 43.66 0.33
C PHE A 12 18.71 43.56 -0.37
N ASN A 13 19.14 44.61 -1.06
CA ASN A 13 20.44 44.66 -1.71
C ASN A 13 21.60 44.62 -0.69
N PHE A 14 21.42 45.26 0.47
CA PHE A 14 22.36 45.19 1.59
C PHE A 14 22.46 43.76 2.16
N ALA A 15 21.33 43.09 2.38
CA ALA A 15 21.29 41.71 2.86
C ALA A 15 21.98 40.74 1.89
N ILE A 16 21.74 40.87 0.58
CA ILE A 16 22.40 40.04 -0.44
C ILE A 16 23.92 40.25 -0.45
N LYS A 17 24.38 41.49 -0.32
CA LYS A 17 25.82 41.79 -0.20
C LYS A 17 26.42 41.13 1.03
N ALA A 18 25.79 41.30 2.20
CA ALA A 18 26.25 40.72 3.45
C ALA A 18 26.30 39.17 3.42
N LEU A 19 25.32 38.52 2.76
CA LEU A 19 25.31 37.08 2.56
C LEU A 19 26.45 36.60 1.65
N ARG A 20 26.80 37.39 0.63
CA ARG A 20 27.91 37.11 -0.30
C ARG A 20 29.29 37.38 0.29
N ASP A 21 29.42 38.26 1.28
CA ASP A 21 30.70 38.51 1.95
C ASP A 21 31.13 37.32 2.82
N ASN A 22 30.17 36.56 3.38
CA ASN A 22 30.41 35.39 4.22
C ASN A 22 29.95 34.07 3.56
N LYS A 23 30.43 33.80 2.34
CA LYS A 23 30.00 32.66 1.51
C LYS A 23 30.02 31.31 2.21
N LEU A 24 31.07 31.02 3.00
CA LEU A 24 31.22 29.71 3.64
C LEU A 24 30.14 29.47 4.70
N ARG A 25 29.90 30.45 5.58
CA ARG A 25 28.94 30.33 6.67
C ARG A 25 27.51 30.23 6.14
N THR A 26 27.15 31.07 5.19
CA THR A 26 25.79 31.13 4.64
C THR A 26 25.50 29.91 3.77
N PHE A 27 26.48 29.43 3.00
CA PHE A 27 26.32 28.23 2.19
C PHE A 27 26.16 26.96 3.03
N LEU A 28 27.02 26.73 4.03
CA LEU A 28 26.93 25.54 4.88
C LEU A 28 25.61 25.50 5.68
N SER A 29 25.15 26.66 6.16
CA SER A 29 23.87 26.77 6.88
C SER A 29 22.68 26.44 5.97
N LEU A 30 22.65 27.02 4.76
CA LEU A 30 21.59 26.75 3.78
C LEU A 30 21.57 25.26 3.38
N LEU A 31 22.74 24.68 3.11
CA LEU A 31 22.87 23.27 2.72
C LEU A 31 22.42 22.33 3.85
N GLY A 32 22.77 22.64 5.11
CA GLY A 32 22.32 21.86 6.25
C GLY A 32 20.79 21.84 6.40
N VAL A 33 20.14 23.01 6.28
CA VAL A 33 18.68 23.11 6.37
C VAL A 33 17.99 22.39 5.20
N THR A 34 18.49 22.53 3.98
CA THR A 34 17.88 21.88 2.81
C THR A 34 17.97 20.36 2.88
N VAL A 35 19.12 19.81 3.27
CA VAL A 35 19.29 18.36 3.46
C VAL A 35 18.46 17.85 4.64
N GLY A 36 18.35 18.62 5.73
CA GLY A 36 17.53 18.26 6.89
C GLY A 36 16.05 18.12 6.54
N ILE A 37 15.46 19.13 5.90
CA ILE A 37 14.05 19.10 5.49
C ILE A 37 13.81 18.00 4.46
N PHE A 38 14.72 17.81 3.50
CA PHE A 38 14.62 16.76 2.49
C PHE A 38 14.63 15.35 3.11
N SER A 39 15.46 15.12 4.13
CA SER A 39 15.53 13.84 4.83
C SER A 39 14.20 13.49 5.51
N ILE A 40 13.59 14.44 6.23
CA ILE A 40 12.31 14.23 6.93
C ILE A 40 11.19 13.90 5.93
N ILE A 41 11.07 14.68 4.85
CA ILE A 41 10.03 14.46 3.82
C ILE A 41 10.24 13.11 3.14
N SER A 42 11.49 12.74 2.83
CA SER A 42 11.83 11.47 2.18
C SER A 42 11.44 10.26 3.03
N VAL A 43 11.75 10.26 4.33
CA VAL A 43 11.40 9.16 5.24
C VAL A 43 9.90 9.02 5.37
N LEU A 44 9.16 10.12 5.56
CA LEU A 44 7.70 10.08 5.65
C LEU A 44 7.09 9.50 4.37
N SER A 45 7.55 9.97 3.20
CA SER A 45 7.08 9.48 1.90
C SER A 45 7.39 8.00 1.66
N ALA A 46 8.57 7.54 2.09
CA ALA A 46 8.96 6.14 1.97
C ALA A 46 8.09 5.24 2.86
N VAL A 47 7.83 5.65 4.10
CA VAL A 47 6.96 4.92 5.04
C VAL A 47 5.52 4.88 4.51
N ASP A 48 4.99 6.00 4.05
CA ASP A 48 3.64 6.07 3.50
C ASP A 48 3.49 5.21 2.24
N SER A 49 4.48 5.27 1.34
CA SER A 49 4.53 4.44 0.13
C SER A 49 4.58 2.96 0.47
N LEU A 50 5.41 2.56 1.44
CA LEU A 50 5.50 1.17 1.88
C LEU A 50 4.19 0.71 2.52
N ASN A 51 3.60 1.51 3.41
CA ASN A 51 2.33 1.18 4.05
C ASN A 51 1.21 1.01 3.01
N ARG A 52 1.14 1.92 2.04
CA ARG A 52 0.19 1.82 0.93
C ARG A 52 0.44 0.57 0.08
N ASN A 53 1.69 0.28 -0.28
CA ASN A 53 2.02 -0.90 -1.06
C ASN A 53 1.66 -2.19 -0.31
N ILE A 54 1.94 -2.26 0.99
CA ILE A 54 1.56 -3.41 1.82
C ILE A 54 0.04 -3.54 1.89
N GLN A 55 -0.69 -2.45 2.14
CA GLN A 55 -2.16 -2.46 2.15
C GLN A 55 -2.75 -2.85 0.80
N GLU A 56 -2.19 -2.39 -0.32
CA GLU A 56 -2.65 -2.77 -1.66
C GLU A 56 -2.41 -4.26 -1.94
N ASN A 57 -1.23 -4.80 -1.62
CA ASN A 57 -0.93 -6.22 -1.80
C ASN A 57 -1.79 -7.12 -0.90
N LEU A 58 -1.97 -6.75 0.38
CA LEU A 58 -2.82 -7.50 1.30
C LEU A 58 -4.30 -7.36 0.97
N SER A 59 -4.77 -6.17 0.57
CA SER A 59 -6.15 -5.97 0.11
C SER A 59 -6.43 -6.75 -1.18
N GLY A 60 -5.43 -6.93 -2.06
CA GLY A 60 -5.56 -7.77 -3.24
C GLY A 60 -5.77 -9.26 -2.90
N LEU A 61 -5.21 -9.72 -1.78
CA LEU A 61 -5.39 -11.07 -1.26
C LEU A 61 -6.70 -11.24 -0.45
N ASP A 62 -7.15 -10.18 0.24
CA ASP A 62 -8.26 -10.25 1.21
C ASP A 62 -9.61 -9.77 0.65
N LYS A 63 -9.66 -8.86 -0.34
CA LYS A 63 -10.94 -8.22 -0.69
C LYS A 63 -11.95 -9.09 -1.43
N ASN A 64 -11.56 -10.16 -2.14
CA ASN A 64 -12.50 -10.86 -3.03
C ASN A 64 -12.30 -12.39 -3.19
N ALA A 65 -11.37 -13.02 -2.47
CA ALA A 65 -11.11 -14.45 -2.60
C ALA A 65 -11.93 -15.28 -1.59
N MET A 66 -13.16 -15.65 -1.95
CA MET A 66 -13.93 -16.62 -1.16
C MET A 66 -13.47 -18.04 -1.50
N TYR A 67 -12.79 -18.71 -0.57
CA TYR A 67 -12.38 -20.10 -0.68
C TYR A 67 -13.50 -21.04 -0.23
N ILE A 68 -14.15 -21.73 -1.18
CA ILE A 68 -15.16 -22.75 -0.88
C ILE A 68 -14.44 -24.10 -0.82
N SER A 69 -14.28 -24.65 0.38
CA SER A 69 -13.65 -25.95 0.58
C SER A 69 -14.35 -26.76 1.67
N LYS A 70 -14.28 -28.09 1.55
CA LYS A 70 -14.86 -29.04 2.52
C LYS A 70 -14.26 -28.91 3.93
N PHE A 71 -13.07 -28.32 4.04
CA PHE A 71 -12.35 -28.13 5.29
C PHE A 71 -12.16 -26.64 5.55
N SER A 72 -12.70 -26.14 6.66
CA SER A 72 -12.42 -24.77 7.10
C SER A 72 -10.95 -24.63 7.49
N PHE A 73 -10.31 -23.56 7.00
CA PHE A 73 -8.93 -23.20 7.35
C PHE A 73 -8.83 -22.51 8.72
N GLY A 74 -9.96 -22.20 9.37
CA GLY A 74 -10.01 -21.59 10.71
C GLY A 74 -10.43 -22.57 11.81
N PRO A 75 -10.24 -22.19 13.09
CA PRO A 75 -10.79 -22.95 14.22
C PRO A 75 -12.32 -23.01 14.07
N THR A 76 -12.88 -24.22 14.17
CA THR A 76 -14.31 -24.46 14.00
C THR A 76 -14.82 -25.37 15.11
N ASP A 77 -15.99 -25.04 15.63
CA ASP A 77 -16.67 -25.77 16.71
C ASP A 77 -17.22 -27.14 16.28
N VAL A 78 -17.09 -27.48 14.99
CA VAL A 78 -17.63 -28.70 14.39
C VAL A 78 -16.68 -29.88 14.63
N PRO A 79 -17.13 -31.00 15.20
CA PRO A 79 -16.30 -32.20 15.41
C PRO A 79 -15.73 -32.76 14.10
N ARG A 80 -14.47 -33.20 14.13
CA ARG A 80 -13.72 -33.67 12.94
C ARG A 80 -14.45 -34.78 12.15
N TRP A 81 -15.09 -35.71 12.85
CA TRP A 81 -15.79 -36.85 12.24
C TRP A 81 -17.03 -36.43 11.45
N GLN A 82 -17.75 -35.39 11.88
CA GLN A 82 -18.87 -34.82 11.11
C GLN A 82 -18.39 -34.14 9.84
N ARG A 83 -17.21 -33.48 9.90
CA ARG A 83 -16.63 -32.81 8.73
C ARG A 83 -16.27 -33.76 7.59
N LEU A 84 -15.89 -35.00 7.91
CA LEU A 84 -15.55 -36.01 6.91
C LEU A 84 -16.77 -36.49 6.12
N ASN A 85 -17.97 -36.39 6.69
CA ASN A 85 -19.22 -36.79 6.05
C ASN A 85 -19.80 -35.75 5.08
N PHE A 86 -19.26 -34.52 5.04
CA PHE A 86 -19.76 -33.52 4.11
C PHE A 86 -19.51 -33.93 2.65
N PRO A 87 -20.51 -33.71 1.75
CA PRO A 87 -20.36 -33.98 0.34
C PRO A 87 -19.23 -33.12 -0.25
N GLN A 88 -18.58 -33.63 -1.29
CA GLN A 88 -17.55 -32.89 -2.01
C GLN A 88 -18.19 -31.81 -2.87
N VAL A 89 -17.58 -30.63 -2.89
CA VAL A 89 -18.04 -29.49 -3.70
C VAL A 89 -17.96 -29.87 -5.19
N THR A 90 -19.10 -29.79 -5.87
CA THR A 90 -19.25 -30.14 -7.29
C THR A 90 -19.14 -28.89 -8.17
N TYR A 91 -18.66 -29.07 -9.41
CA TYR A 91 -18.47 -27.96 -10.36
C TYR A 91 -19.77 -27.19 -10.68
N SER A 92 -20.92 -27.88 -10.67
CA SER A 92 -22.24 -27.26 -10.87
C SER A 92 -22.62 -26.29 -9.75
N GLU A 93 -22.23 -26.60 -8.51
CA GLU A 93 -22.48 -25.75 -7.33
C GLU A 93 -21.59 -24.50 -7.36
N TYR A 94 -20.36 -24.63 -7.88
CA TYR A 94 -19.47 -23.50 -8.13
C TYR A 94 -20.07 -22.53 -9.16
N GLU A 95 -20.57 -23.04 -10.30
CA GLU A 95 -21.21 -22.21 -11.33
C GLU A 95 -22.51 -21.55 -10.86
N PHE A 96 -23.26 -22.20 -9.96
CA PHE A 96 -24.42 -21.60 -9.30
C PHE A 96 -24.03 -20.42 -8.40
N ILE A 97 -23.07 -20.61 -7.51
CA ILE A 97 -22.62 -19.57 -6.57
C ILE A 97 -21.98 -18.38 -7.31
N ARG A 98 -21.24 -18.65 -8.39
CA ARG A 98 -20.66 -17.61 -9.25
C ARG A 98 -21.71 -16.72 -9.92
N LYS A 99 -22.87 -17.27 -10.28
CA LYS A 99 -23.97 -16.52 -10.91
C LYS A 99 -24.75 -15.69 -9.91
N GLU A 100 -24.98 -16.22 -8.72
CA GLU A 100 -25.77 -15.55 -7.67
C GLU A 100 -24.96 -14.50 -6.88
N VAL A 101 -23.62 -14.60 -6.87
CA VAL A 101 -22.75 -13.68 -6.10
C VAL A 101 -21.77 -12.94 -7.03
N PRO A 102 -22.18 -11.81 -7.63
CA PRO A 102 -21.41 -11.12 -8.67
C PRO A 102 -20.14 -10.38 -8.17
N ASN A 103 -19.96 -10.22 -6.85
CA ASN A 103 -18.85 -9.45 -6.27
C ASN A 103 -17.63 -10.31 -5.86
N VAL A 104 -17.68 -11.63 -5.99
CA VAL A 104 -16.58 -12.52 -5.57
C VAL A 104 -15.72 -12.87 -6.80
N TRP A 105 -14.60 -12.17 -6.97
CA TRP A 105 -13.62 -12.43 -8.01
C TRP A 105 -12.68 -13.58 -7.63
N ASN A 106 -12.76 -14.69 -8.38
CA ASN A 106 -11.71 -15.71 -8.55
C ASN A 106 -11.03 -16.24 -7.27
N GLY A 107 -11.72 -17.09 -6.50
CA GLY A 107 -11.14 -17.71 -5.29
C GLY A 107 -11.25 -19.23 -5.17
N SER A 108 -11.73 -19.97 -6.18
CA SER A 108 -12.02 -21.41 -6.01
C SER A 108 -11.50 -22.31 -7.15
N LEU A 109 -10.23 -22.13 -7.56
CA LEU A 109 -9.59 -23.01 -8.56
C LEU A 109 -8.37 -23.78 -8.07
N TYR A 110 -7.97 -23.70 -6.80
CA TYR A 110 -6.77 -24.44 -6.37
C TYR A 110 -7.03 -25.95 -6.18
N HIS A 111 -8.24 -26.33 -5.74
CA HIS A 111 -8.56 -27.74 -5.48
C HIS A 111 -8.96 -28.53 -6.74
N PHE A 112 -9.38 -27.85 -7.81
CA PHE A 112 -9.73 -28.48 -9.09
C PHE A 112 -8.49 -28.72 -9.95
N TRP A 113 -7.52 -27.79 -9.93
CA TRP A 113 -6.27 -27.88 -10.70
C TRP A 113 -5.40 -29.07 -10.26
N CYS A 114 -5.30 -29.34 -8.94
CA CYS A 114 -4.64 -30.55 -8.41
C CYS A 114 -5.28 -31.86 -8.88
N ARG A 115 -6.59 -31.89 -9.19
CA ARG A 115 -7.27 -33.12 -9.64
C ARG A 115 -7.12 -33.35 -11.14
N ILE A 116 -6.89 -32.31 -11.95
CA ILE A 116 -6.56 -32.44 -13.38
C ILE A 116 -5.12 -32.92 -13.56
N PHE A 117 -4.16 -32.39 -12.79
CA PHE A 117 -2.74 -32.77 -12.92
C PHE A 117 -2.40 -34.15 -12.33
N HIS A 118 -3.22 -34.70 -11.43
CA HIS A 118 -3.07 -36.08 -10.95
C HIS A 118 -3.68 -37.14 -11.90
N LYS A 119 -4.39 -36.71 -12.94
CA LYS A 119 -5.07 -37.60 -13.92
C LYS A 119 -4.42 -37.59 -15.31
N ILE A 120 -3.30 -36.89 -15.47
CA ILE A 120 -2.35 -36.98 -16.60
C ILE A 120 -1.14 -37.76 -16.09
#